data_AF-A0A1Y1Z6K9-F1
#
_entry.id   AF-A0A1Y1Z6K9-F1
#
_cell.length_a   1.000
_cell.length_b   1.000
_cell.length_c   1.000
_cell.angle_alpha   90.00
_cell.angle_beta   90.00
_cell.angle_gamma   90.00
#
_symmetry.space_group_name_H-M   'P 1'
#
loop_
_entity.id
_entity.type
_entity.pdbx_description
1 polymer ?
#
loop_
_entity_poly.entity_id
_entity_poly.type
_entity_poly.pdbx_seq_one_letter_code
_entity_poly.pdbx_strand_id
1 'polypeptide(L)'
;MATVTTPHNILIRAAFPNPAGWSLHTSLIVTLLALLTPIVIFLTRRRMNMQATPSTPFPFLDLPPELRDMVYEYMLEDPYYPPPPASEKKQMSPLSWIMRSRNSAGAGGKRYEPRVSNWIFLANRKVYTEYMDLLCKRTTFRLTVSPANYPKDISAITSDPSTLSSPQSQSPTGKNKIWTIAPSTLQAVKKCDLKLITTSSMLGVPDPRNMTPASWGLAQRIREELREVKNVQELNLHVKAIGDPLWNPLWVWYHASQTASSSSSSLSPSTSSSSTSTSSSLGPKLNRITFSLDTWSPGENYLERDSDGKWAWWCMRGHCVDSDGEGGMTVREFCARLYADCKTCRPESGEEDQAQV
;
A
#
# COMPACT_ATOMS: atom_id res chain seq x y z
N MET A 1 -71.37 39.28 24.00
CA MET A 1 -71.18 38.20 24.98
C MET A 1 -70.06 37.30 24.48
N ALA A 2 -68.85 37.45 25.03
CA ALA A 2 -67.75 36.50 24.86
C ALA A 2 -66.92 36.56 26.15
N THR A 3 -66.82 35.42 26.82
CA THR A 3 -66.29 35.23 28.17
C THR A 3 -64.76 35.26 28.17
N VAL A 4 -64.19 36.16 28.97
CA VAL A 4 -62.76 36.29 29.23
C VAL A 4 -62.37 35.32 30.35
N THR A 5 -61.55 34.33 30.04
CA THR A 5 -60.98 33.37 31.00
C THR A 5 -59.69 33.91 31.61
N THR A 6 -59.73 34.14 32.93
CA THR A 6 -58.59 34.55 33.77
C THR A 6 -57.55 33.42 33.94
N PRO A 7 -56.24 33.73 33.97
CA PRO A 7 -55.21 32.73 34.27
C PRO A 7 -55.13 32.44 35.77
N HIS A 8 -55.22 31.16 36.12
CA HIS A 8 -54.92 30.65 37.47
C HIS A 8 -53.41 30.77 37.73
N ASN A 9 -53.04 31.62 38.70
CA ASN A 9 -51.70 31.61 39.30
C ASN A 9 -51.51 30.32 40.10
N ILE A 10 -50.84 29.34 39.52
CA ILE A 10 -50.36 28.14 40.22
C ILE A 10 -49.09 28.55 40.98
N LEU A 11 -49.25 28.83 42.27
CA LEU A 11 -48.17 29.13 43.20
C LEU A 11 -47.48 27.81 43.59
N ILE A 12 -46.47 27.40 42.81
CA ILE A 12 -45.64 26.23 43.13
C ILE A 12 -44.74 26.61 44.31
N ARG A 13 -45.20 26.30 45.53
CA ARG A 13 -44.38 26.32 46.75
C ARG A 13 -43.40 25.14 46.66
N ALA A 14 -42.20 25.38 46.15
CA ALA A 14 -41.10 24.42 46.26
C ALA A 14 -40.72 24.30 47.75
N ALA A 15 -41.15 23.22 48.38
CA ALA A 15 -40.70 22.84 49.72
C ALA A 15 -39.22 22.41 49.61
N PHE A 16 -38.30 23.32 49.92
CA PHE A 16 -36.90 22.97 50.08
C PHE A 16 -36.74 22.22 51.41
N PRO A 17 -36.27 20.96 51.41
CA PRO A 17 -35.98 20.25 52.65
C PRO A 17 -34.87 20.97 53.41
N ASN A 18 -35.10 21.23 54.70
CA ASN A 18 -34.13 21.86 55.59
C ASN A 18 -32.84 21.01 55.67
N PRO A 19 -31.65 21.55 55.35
CA PRO A 19 -30.40 20.80 55.28
C PRO A 19 -29.75 20.69 56.66
N ALA A 20 -30.37 19.96 57.59
CA ALA A 20 -29.85 19.80 58.96
C ALA A 20 -28.77 18.70 59.12
N GLY A 21 -28.19 18.19 58.03
CA GLY A 21 -27.23 17.07 58.12
C GLY A 21 -26.17 17.00 57.02
N TRP A 22 -25.95 18.08 56.26
CA TRP A 22 -25.01 18.08 55.15
C TRP A 22 -23.62 18.48 55.67
N SER A 23 -22.60 17.64 55.45
CA SER A 23 -21.23 17.97 55.84
C SER A 23 -20.75 19.19 55.05
N LEU A 24 -19.86 20.00 55.63
CA LEU A 24 -19.32 21.20 54.99
C LEU A 24 -18.80 20.93 53.56
N HIS A 25 -18.31 19.73 53.28
CA HIS A 25 -17.84 19.31 51.96
C HIS A 25 -18.97 19.19 50.93
N THR A 26 -20.14 18.65 51.30
CA THR A 26 -21.25 18.53 50.35
C THR A 26 -21.83 19.91 50.00
N SER A 27 -21.88 20.82 50.98
CA SER A 27 -22.29 22.21 50.75
C SER A 27 -21.34 22.97 49.82
N LEU A 28 -20.02 22.79 50.00
CA LEU A 28 -18.99 23.37 49.12
C LEU A 28 -19.07 22.84 47.68
N ILE A 29 -19.29 21.54 47.51
CA ILE A 29 -19.40 20.93 46.18
C ILE A 29 -20.67 21.44 45.47
N VAL A 30 -21.79 21.52 46.18
CA VAL A 30 -23.06 21.99 45.59
C VAL A 30 -22.99 23.46 45.20
N THR A 31 -22.38 24.30 46.04
CA THR A 31 -22.16 25.72 45.72
C THR A 31 -21.20 25.90 44.54
N LEU A 32 -20.11 25.13 44.46
CA LEU A 32 -19.20 25.16 43.31
C LEU A 32 -19.91 24.72 42.02
N LEU A 33 -20.69 23.63 42.05
CA LEU A 33 -21.46 23.15 40.90
C LEU A 33 -22.51 24.18 40.45
N ALA A 34 -23.18 24.85 41.39
CA ALA A 34 -24.16 25.90 41.11
C ALA A 34 -23.50 27.15 40.47
N LEU A 35 -22.24 27.45 40.82
CA LEU A 35 -21.48 28.55 40.24
C LEU A 35 -20.91 28.22 38.86
N LEU A 36 -20.52 26.96 38.64
CA LEU A 36 -19.99 26.49 37.36
C LEU A 36 -21.07 26.22 36.31
N THR A 37 -22.29 25.81 36.70
CA THR A 37 -23.38 25.52 35.77
C THR A 37 -23.73 26.69 34.82
N PRO A 38 -23.94 27.95 35.28
CA PRO A 38 -24.24 29.06 34.38
C PRO A 38 -23.07 29.38 33.45
N ILE A 39 -21.82 29.20 33.90
CA ILE A 39 -20.63 29.39 33.07
C ILE A 39 -20.57 28.33 31.97
N VAL A 40 -20.82 27.05 32.31
CA VAL A 40 -20.86 25.96 31.32
C VAL A 40 -22.01 26.17 30.34
N ILE A 41 -23.21 26.55 30.80
CA ILE A 41 -24.36 26.85 29.93
C ILE A 41 -24.06 28.05 29.01
N PHE A 42 -23.41 29.09 29.52
CA PHE A 42 -23.02 30.25 28.74
C PHE A 42 -21.98 29.89 27.67
N LEU A 43 -20.96 29.10 28.03
CA LEU A 43 -19.93 28.64 27.09
C LEU A 43 -20.51 27.69 26.03
N THR A 44 -21.40 26.77 26.41
CA THR A 44 -22.06 25.87 25.44
C THR A 44 -23.00 26.65 24.52
N ARG A 45 -23.81 27.58 25.04
CA ARG A 45 -24.65 28.45 24.20
C ARG A 45 -23.82 29.34 23.28
N ARG A 46 -22.73 29.92 23.76
CA ARG A 46 -21.83 30.73 22.91
C ARG A 46 -21.21 29.88 21.80
N ARG A 47 -20.81 28.64 22.11
CA ARG A 47 -20.29 27.68 21.12
C ARG A 47 -21.37 27.27 20.10
N MET A 48 -22.59 27.01 20.56
CA MET A 48 -23.73 26.71 19.68
C MET A 48 -24.11 27.90 18.81
N ASN A 49 -24.10 29.13 19.34
CA ASN A 49 -24.38 30.34 18.56
C ASN A 49 -23.30 30.63 17.51
N MET A 50 -22.02 30.37 17.83
CA MET A 50 -20.95 30.43 16.82
C MET A 50 -21.06 29.32 15.76
N GLN A 51 -21.73 28.21 16.07
CA GLN A 51 -22.08 27.17 15.10
C GLN A 51 -23.42 27.43 14.38
N ALA A 52 -24.23 28.37 14.87
CA ALA A 52 -25.57 28.65 14.37
C ALA A 52 -25.63 29.74 13.29
N THR A 53 -24.49 30.35 12.91
CA THR A 53 -24.44 31.00 11.60
C THR A 53 -24.60 29.88 10.57
N PRO A 54 -25.69 29.85 9.76
CA PRO A 54 -25.85 28.84 8.74
C PRO A 54 -24.77 29.07 7.69
N SER A 55 -23.60 28.47 7.89
CA SER A 55 -22.61 28.38 6.83
C SER A 55 -23.26 27.48 5.79
N THR A 56 -23.78 28.06 4.73
CA THR A 56 -24.15 27.31 3.54
C THR A 56 -22.94 26.43 3.20
N PRO A 57 -23.08 25.10 3.22
CA PRO A 57 -21.96 24.22 2.94
C PRO A 57 -21.41 24.58 1.57
N PHE A 58 -20.08 24.60 1.46
CA PHE A 58 -19.44 24.90 0.19
C PHE A 58 -19.95 23.92 -0.88
N PRO A 59 -20.51 24.40 -2.00
CA PRO A 59 -21.15 23.55 -3.00
C PRO A 59 -20.08 22.86 -3.87
N PHE A 60 -19.37 21.91 -3.27
CA PHE A 60 -18.22 21.24 -3.91
C PHE A 60 -18.59 20.55 -5.23
N LEU A 61 -19.82 20.04 -5.35
CA LEU A 61 -20.29 19.36 -6.56
C LEU A 61 -20.65 20.32 -7.71
N ASP A 62 -20.87 21.59 -7.40
CA ASP A 62 -21.18 22.63 -8.41
C ASP A 62 -19.89 23.20 -9.01
N LEU A 63 -18.73 22.88 -8.43
CA LEU A 63 -17.44 23.20 -9.05
C LEU A 63 -17.29 22.47 -10.38
N PRO A 64 -16.63 23.07 -11.38
CA PRO A 64 -16.18 22.35 -12.57
C PRO A 64 -15.33 21.11 -12.22
N PRO A 65 -15.42 20.02 -13.01
CA PRO A 65 -14.65 18.79 -12.78
C PRO A 65 -13.15 19.05 -12.59
N GLU A 66 -12.58 19.99 -13.32
CA GLU A 66 -11.15 20.31 -13.30
C GLU A 66 -10.71 20.81 -11.91
N LEU A 67 -11.53 21.64 -11.26
CA LEU A 67 -11.24 22.12 -9.90
C LEU A 67 -11.41 21.02 -8.86
N ARG A 68 -12.38 20.10 -9.07
CA ARG A 68 -12.52 18.92 -8.20
C ARG A 68 -11.31 18.01 -8.34
N ASP A 69 -10.83 17.79 -9.56
CA ASP A 69 -9.64 17.00 -9.84
C ASP A 69 -8.39 17.60 -9.20
N MET A 70 -8.21 18.92 -9.21
CA MET A 70 -7.13 19.59 -8.48
C MET A 70 -7.20 19.34 -6.97
N VAL A 71 -8.41 19.36 -6.40
CA VAL A 71 -8.62 19.05 -4.98
C VAL A 71 -8.29 17.57 -4.71
N TYR A 72 -8.77 16.66 -5.55
CA TYR A 72 -8.46 15.24 -5.44
C TYR A 72 -6.96 14.98 -5.56
N GLU A 73 -6.27 15.59 -6.53
CA GLU A 73 -4.82 15.51 -6.71
C GLU A 73 -4.06 15.94 -5.46
N TYR A 74 -4.47 17.04 -4.83
CA TYR A 74 -3.89 17.48 -3.56
C TYR A 74 -4.14 16.49 -2.42
N MET A 75 -5.24 15.73 -2.48
CA MET A 75 -5.61 14.72 -1.50
C MET A 75 -5.05 13.32 -1.81
N LEU A 76 -4.47 13.10 -3.00
CA LEU A 76 -3.95 11.81 -3.39
C LEU A 76 -2.71 11.48 -2.55
N GLU A 77 -2.77 10.33 -1.88
CA GLU A 77 -1.62 9.67 -1.29
C GLU A 77 -1.41 8.33 -2.00
N ASP A 78 -0.16 8.00 -2.35
CA ASP A 78 0.18 6.70 -2.93
C ASP A 78 -0.30 5.57 -2.00
N PRO A 79 -1.22 4.70 -2.43
CA PRO A 79 -1.77 3.69 -1.56
C PRO A 79 -0.71 2.62 -1.28
N TYR A 80 -0.49 2.34 0.00
CA TYR A 80 0.52 1.41 0.48
C TYR A 80 -0.15 0.22 1.20
N TYR A 81 0.14 -0.99 0.73
CA TYR A 81 -0.42 -2.23 1.26
C TYR A 81 0.70 -3.16 1.75
N PRO A 82 0.61 -3.70 2.98
CA PRO A 82 -0.37 -3.41 4.01
C PRO A 82 -0.18 -1.98 4.53
N PRO A 83 -1.23 -1.32 5.06
CA PRO A 83 -1.10 0.02 5.61
C PRO A 83 0.09 0.10 6.58
N PRO A 84 0.97 1.11 6.47
CA PRO A 84 2.08 1.25 7.40
C PRO A 84 1.53 1.23 8.83
N PRO A 85 2.22 0.57 9.78
CA PRO A 85 1.78 0.54 11.17
C PRO A 85 1.48 1.99 11.56
N ALA A 86 0.29 2.21 12.11
CA ALA A 86 -0.08 3.54 12.57
C ALA A 86 1.04 3.97 13.52
N SER A 87 1.81 5.00 13.12
CA SER A 87 2.89 5.53 13.95
C SER A 87 2.29 5.70 15.33
N GLU A 88 2.89 5.08 16.36
CA GLU A 88 2.43 5.19 17.73
C GLU A 88 1.99 6.63 17.93
N LYS A 89 0.69 6.82 18.17
CA LYS A 89 0.09 8.14 18.26
C LYS A 89 0.82 8.82 19.40
N LYS A 90 1.92 9.54 19.11
CA LYS A 90 2.45 10.56 20.01
C LYS A 90 1.23 11.35 20.34
N GLN A 91 0.74 11.22 21.57
CA GLN A 91 -0.53 11.78 22.01
C GLN A 91 -0.57 13.19 21.47
N MET A 92 -1.37 13.40 20.43
CA MET A 92 -1.49 14.72 19.85
C MET A 92 -2.14 15.51 20.98
N SER A 93 -1.34 16.36 21.62
CA SER A 93 -1.86 17.29 22.61
C SER A 93 -3.11 17.92 22.01
N PRO A 94 -4.24 17.99 22.74
CA PRO A 94 -5.48 18.58 22.25
C PRO A 94 -5.35 20.06 21.83
N LEU A 95 -4.17 20.66 22.05
CA LEU A 95 -3.81 22.02 21.63
C LEU A 95 -2.87 22.07 20.39
N SER A 96 -2.46 20.93 19.84
CA SER A 96 -1.53 20.88 18.69
C SER A 96 -2.11 21.47 17.40
N TRP A 97 -3.43 21.56 17.28
CA TRP A 97 -4.10 22.23 16.16
C TRP A 97 -3.93 23.76 16.18
N ILE A 98 -3.65 24.36 17.35
CA ILE A 98 -3.47 25.81 17.50
C ILE A 98 -2.02 26.25 17.21
N MET A 99 -1.04 25.35 17.39
CA MET A 99 0.39 25.67 17.21
C MET A 99 0.99 25.08 15.93
N ARG A 100 0.25 25.11 14.81
CA ARG A 100 0.76 24.59 13.51
C ARG A 100 1.72 25.53 12.77
N SER A 101 2.07 26.69 13.33
CA SER A 101 2.90 27.69 12.67
C SER A 101 4.10 28.06 13.54
N ARG A 102 5.27 27.42 13.32
CA ARG A 102 6.55 28.15 13.16
C ARG A 102 7.84 27.34 13.05
N ASN A 103 7.92 26.04 13.33
CA ASN A 103 9.24 25.41 13.45
C ASN A 103 9.36 24.12 12.63
N SER A 104 9.91 24.23 11.42
CA SER A 104 10.24 23.04 10.63
C SER A 104 11.39 23.20 9.61
N ALA A 105 12.37 24.06 9.87
CA ALA A 105 13.65 24.03 9.15
C ALA A 105 14.68 23.23 9.96
N GLY A 106 15.04 22.02 9.49
CA GLY A 106 16.11 21.22 10.08
C GLY A 106 15.86 19.71 10.07
N ALA A 107 16.84 18.99 9.53
CA ALA A 107 17.02 17.53 9.43
C ALA A 107 16.29 16.81 8.27
N GLY A 108 17.08 16.43 7.25
CA GLY A 108 16.71 15.72 6.03
C GLY A 108 16.33 14.25 6.20
N GLY A 109 15.39 13.95 7.07
CA GLY A 109 14.56 12.75 6.96
C GLY A 109 13.30 13.09 6.17
N LYS A 110 12.84 12.22 5.26
CA LYS A 110 11.51 12.36 4.64
C LYS A 110 10.48 12.45 5.78
N ARG A 111 10.01 13.67 6.09
CA ARG A 111 8.93 13.86 7.04
C ARG A 111 7.70 13.23 6.42
N TYR A 112 7.21 12.17 7.05
CA TYR A 112 5.86 11.71 6.81
C TYR A 112 4.93 12.82 7.30
N GLU A 113 4.42 13.62 6.35
CA GLU A 113 3.33 14.56 6.62
C GLU A 113 2.20 13.79 7.33
N PRO A 114 1.61 14.34 8.39
CA PRO A 114 0.53 13.69 9.10
C PRO A 114 -0.64 13.45 8.15
N ARG A 115 -0.98 12.17 7.94
CA ARG A 115 -2.10 11.72 7.09
C ARG A 115 -3.33 12.57 7.36
N VAL A 116 -3.79 13.28 6.33
CA VAL A 116 -5.04 14.04 6.44
C VAL A 116 -6.15 13.00 6.37
N SER A 117 -6.90 12.84 7.46
CA SER A 117 -8.04 11.93 7.47
C SER A 117 -9.08 12.43 6.47
N ASN A 118 -9.22 11.74 5.34
CA ASN A 118 -10.05 12.18 4.22
C ASN A 118 -11.53 11.80 4.43
N TRP A 119 -12.19 12.48 5.38
CA TRP A 119 -13.60 12.29 5.68
C TRP A 119 -14.54 12.68 4.52
N ILE A 120 -14.06 13.49 3.56
CA ILE A 120 -14.86 13.94 2.41
C ILE A 120 -15.40 12.76 1.58
N PHE A 121 -14.68 11.65 1.56
CA PHE A 121 -15.04 10.46 0.80
C PHE A 121 -16.22 9.69 1.40
N LEU A 122 -16.51 9.90 2.69
CA LEU A 122 -17.68 9.30 3.34
C LEU A 122 -18.96 10.11 3.11
N ALA A 123 -18.84 11.37 2.68
CA ALA A 123 -19.98 12.27 2.57
C ALA A 123 -20.80 12.06 1.29
N ASN A 124 -20.17 11.59 0.20
CA ASN A 124 -20.86 11.46 -1.09
C ASN A 124 -20.27 10.35 -1.99
N ARG A 125 -21.13 9.48 -2.52
CA ARG A 125 -20.73 8.37 -3.41
C ARG A 125 -20.10 8.86 -4.73
N LYS A 126 -20.60 9.94 -5.32
CA LYS A 126 -20.07 10.51 -6.57
C LYS A 126 -18.64 11.01 -6.38
N VAL A 127 -18.40 11.73 -5.29
CA VAL A 127 -17.05 12.21 -4.91
C VAL A 127 -16.11 11.03 -4.74
N TYR A 128 -16.54 9.97 -4.04
CA TYR A 128 -15.74 8.76 -3.89
C TYR A 128 -15.42 8.09 -5.23
N THR A 129 -16.38 7.99 -6.14
CA THR A 129 -16.13 7.37 -7.46
C THR A 129 -15.19 8.18 -8.34
N GLU A 130 -15.32 9.51 -8.37
CA GLU A 130 -14.40 10.41 -9.09
C GLU A 130 -12.98 10.30 -8.52
N TYR A 131 -12.87 10.34 -7.19
CA TYR A 131 -11.60 10.18 -6.50
C TYR A 131 -10.94 8.82 -6.78
N MET A 132 -11.68 7.72 -6.68
CA MET A 132 -11.13 6.39 -6.92
C MET A 132 -10.66 6.18 -8.37
N ASP A 133 -11.37 6.76 -9.33
CA ASP A 133 -10.96 6.77 -10.74
C ASP A 133 -9.63 7.52 -10.91
N LEU A 134 -9.52 8.72 -10.33
CA LEU A 134 -8.30 9.53 -10.37
C LEU A 134 -7.14 8.85 -9.63
N LEU A 135 -7.40 8.24 -8.47
CA LEU A 135 -6.44 7.43 -7.71
C LEU A 135 -5.87 6.31 -8.57
N CYS A 136 -6.73 5.49 -9.20
CA CYS A 136 -6.28 4.36 -10.02
C CYS A 136 -5.53 4.77 -11.29
N LYS A 137 -5.84 5.97 -11.83
CA LYS A 137 -5.19 6.53 -13.02
C LYS A 137 -3.84 7.17 -12.76
N ARG A 138 -3.70 7.93 -11.66
CA ARG A 138 -2.53 8.79 -11.42
C ARG A 138 -1.56 8.28 -10.37
N THR A 139 -2.01 7.47 -9.41
CA THR A 139 -1.13 7.01 -8.33
C THR A 139 -0.46 5.69 -8.62
N THR A 140 0.62 5.42 -7.89
CA THR A 140 1.33 4.15 -7.98
C THR A 140 0.97 3.30 -6.76
N PHE A 141 0.34 2.15 -7.00
CA PHE A 141 -0.04 1.23 -5.94
C PHE A 141 1.20 0.50 -5.43
N ARG A 142 1.53 0.69 -4.16
CA ARG A 142 2.70 0.04 -3.53
C ARG A 142 2.26 -1.19 -2.77
N LEU A 143 2.47 -2.36 -3.35
CA LEU A 143 2.13 -3.66 -2.79
C LEU A 143 3.38 -4.26 -2.14
N THR A 144 3.38 -4.43 -0.83
CA THR A 144 4.53 -4.98 -0.10
C THR A 144 4.19 -6.36 0.45
N VAL A 145 5.11 -7.30 0.28
CA VAL A 145 5.13 -8.59 0.98
C VAL A 145 6.37 -8.61 1.85
N SER A 146 6.21 -8.97 3.11
CA SER A 146 7.27 -8.98 4.12
C SER A 146 6.99 -10.07 5.15
N PRO A 147 7.96 -10.46 5.99
CA PRO A 147 7.73 -11.45 7.03
C PRO A 147 6.61 -11.04 8.01
N ALA A 148 6.35 -9.73 8.15
CA ALA A 148 5.33 -9.19 9.06
C ALA A 148 3.89 -9.37 8.58
N ASN A 149 3.66 -9.45 7.26
CA ASN A 149 2.32 -9.60 6.67
C ASN A 149 2.16 -10.88 5.84
N TYR A 150 3.21 -11.71 5.75
CA TYR A 150 3.13 -13.01 5.13
C TYR A 150 2.38 -14.00 6.04
N PRO A 151 1.34 -14.71 5.54
CA PRO A 151 0.59 -15.66 6.34
C PRO A 151 1.50 -16.81 6.81
N LYS A 152 1.63 -16.99 8.12
CA LYS A 152 2.50 -18.02 8.72
C LYS A 152 2.05 -19.45 8.40
N ASP A 153 0.75 -19.63 8.18
CA ASP A 153 0.10 -20.93 7.95
C ASP A 153 0.49 -21.58 6.61
N ILE A 154 1.08 -20.83 5.67
CA ILE A 154 1.49 -21.36 4.35
C ILE A 154 2.66 -22.35 4.48
N SER A 155 3.50 -22.19 5.52
CA SER A 155 4.63 -23.09 5.78
C SER A 155 4.19 -24.53 6.09
N ALA A 156 2.92 -24.76 6.43
CA ALA A 156 2.38 -26.08 6.75
C ALA A 156 1.76 -26.81 5.54
N ILE A 157 1.53 -26.14 4.41
CA ILE A 157 0.88 -26.76 3.23
C ILE A 157 1.88 -27.59 2.42
N THR A 158 3.19 -27.33 2.55
CA THR A 158 4.23 -28.00 1.75
C THR A 158 4.77 -29.29 2.38
N SER A 159 4.31 -29.68 3.58
CA SER A 159 4.84 -30.84 4.31
C SER A 159 4.10 -32.17 4.08
N ASP A 160 2.99 -32.22 3.33
CA ASP A 160 2.27 -33.48 3.03
C ASP A 160 1.98 -33.68 1.53
N PRO A 161 2.72 -34.55 0.82
CA PRO A 161 2.49 -34.84 -0.61
C PRO A 161 1.29 -35.76 -0.89
N SER A 162 0.45 -36.11 0.10
CA SER A 162 -0.48 -37.24 0.00
C SER A 162 -1.97 -36.88 -0.21
N THR A 163 -2.34 -35.61 -0.44
CA THR A 163 -3.76 -35.22 -0.62
C THR A 163 -4.05 -34.43 -1.91
N LEU A 164 -3.33 -34.74 -2.99
CA LEU A 164 -3.64 -34.30 -4.36
C LEU A 164 -4.77 -35.15 -4.97
N SER A 165 -5.97 -35.08 -4.40
CA SER A 165 -7.17 -35.72 -4.96
C SER A 165 -8.41 -34.85 -4.75
N SER A 166 -8.54 -33.77 -5.53
CA SER A 166 -9.80 -33.27 -6.14
C SER A 166 -9.73 -31.76 -6.43
N PRO A 167 -10.02 -31.31 -7.67
CA PRO A 167 -10.15 -29.90 -7.99
C PRO A 167 -11.57 -29.43 -7.62
N GLN A 168 -11.80 -29.16 -6.33
CA GLN A 168 -12.98 -28.39 -5.94
C GLN A 168 -12.63 -26.91 -5.93
N SER A 169 -13.31 -26.16 -6.80
CA SER A 169 -13.42 -24.71 -6.84
C SER A 169 -13.87 -24.14 -5.50
N GLN A 170 -12.97 -24.12 -4.52
CA GLN A 170 -13.14 -23.30 -3.32
C GLN A 170 -12.61 -21.92 -3.67
N SER A 171 -13.53 -20.97 -3.89
CA SER A 171 -13.19 -19.56 -3.85
C SER A 171 -12.41 -19.31 -2.55
N PRO A 172 -11.25 -18.63 -2.58
CA PRO A 172 -10.44 -18.44 -1.39
C PRO A 172 -11.28 -17.70 -0.35
N THR A 173 -11.73 -18.44 0.68
CA THR A 173 -12.23 -17.82 1.91
C THR A 173 -11.14 -16.85 2.37
N GLY A 174 -11.50 -15.62 2.71
CA GLY A 174 -10.57 -14.46 2.76
C GLY A 174 -9.38 -14.55 3.72
N LYS A 175 -9.12 -15.70 4.35
CA LYS A 175 -8.04 -15.95 5.30
C LYS A 175 -6.64 -16.02 4.67
N ASN A 176 -6.53 -16.23 3.36
CA ASN A 176 -5.22 -16.45 2.71
C ASN A 176 -4.77 -15.28 1.80
N LYS A 177 -5.44 -14.12 1.80
CA LYS A 177 -5.03 -13.00 0.94
C LYS A 177 -3.85 -12.24 1.53
N ILE A 178 -2.81 -11.99 0.73
CA ILE A 178 -1.66 -11.14 1.07
C ILE A 178 -2.12 -9.69 1.15
N TRP A 179 -2.91 -9.24 0.17
CA TRP A 179 -3.45 -7.88 0.13
C TRP A 179 -4.97 -7.85 0.21
N THR A 180 -5.49 -6.98 1.07
CA THR A 180 -6.93 -6.71 1.19
C THR A 180 -7.34 -5.61 0.20
N ILE A 181 -7.38 -5.93 -1.09
CA ILE A 181 -7.77 -4.99 -2.16
C ILE A 181 -8.99 -5.57 -2.90
N ALA A 182 -9.95 -4.71 -3.21
CA ALA A 182 -11.11 -5.11 -4.00
C ALA A 182 -10.68 -5.47 -5.44
N PRO A 183 -11.20 -6.56 -6.04
CA PRO A 183 -10.86 -6.94 -7.41
C PRO A 183 -11.14 -5.84 -8.43
N SER A 184 -12.24 -5.10 -8.25
CA SER A 184 -12.59 -3.96 -9.10
C SER A 184 -11.54 -2.84 -9.06
N THR A 185 -10.92 -2.60 -7.90
CA THR A 185 -9.82 -1.64 -7.77
C THR A 185 -8.59 -2.14 -8.50
N LEU A 186 -8.19 -3.41 -8.29
CA LEU A 186 -7.03 -4.01 -8.98
C LEU A 186 -7.17 -3.97 -10.51
N GLN A 187 -8.39 -4.17 -11.03
CA GLN A 187 -8.67 -4.06 -12.46
C GLN A 187 -8.51 -2.64 -13.00
N ALA A 188 -8.66 -1.62 -12.17
CA ALA A 188 -8.52 -0.21 -12.56
C ALA A 188 -7.08 0.32 -12.44
N VAL A 189 -6.22 -0.34 -11.66
CA VAL A 189 -4.82 0.09 -11.42
C VAL A 189 -4.04 0.19 -12.73
N LYS A 190 -3.39 1.35 -12.95
CA LYS A 190 -2.50 1.59 -14.10
C LYS A 190 -1.01 1.43 -13.77
N LYS A 191 -0.61 1.75 -12.54
CA LYS A 191 0.79 1.68 -12.08
C LYS A 191 0.89 0.94 -10.75
N CYS A 192 1.80 -0.02 -10.67
CA CYS A 192 1.95 -0.87 -9.51
C CYS A 192 3.43 -1.16 -9.22
N ASP A 193 3.86 -0.89 -7.99
CA ASP A 193 5.17 -1.26 -7.47
C ASP A 193 5.00 -2.39 -6.46
N LEU A 194 5.50 -3.57 -6.80
CA LEU A 194 5.54 -4.73 -5.92
C LEU A 194 6.88 -4.76 -5.18
N LYS A 195 6.87 -4.65 -3.86
CA LYS A 195 8.05 -4.79 -3.00
C LYS A 195 8.02 -6.12 -2.26
N LEU A 196 8.93 -7.00 -2.62
CA LEU A 196 9.08 -8.31 -2.01
C LEU A 196 10.24 -8.28 -1.01
N ILE A 197 9.95 -8.35 0.29
CA ILE A 197 10.93 -8.44 1.37
C ILE A 197 10.92 -9.87 1.88
N THR A 198 11.92 -10.66 1.53
CA THR A 198 11.94 -12.12 1.77
C THR A 198 12.98 -12.55 2.77
N THR A 199 12.60 -13.50 3.62
CA THR A 199 13.49 -14.31 4.45
C THR A 199 13.50 -15.76 3.96
N SER A 200 14.47 -16.56 4.42
CA SER A 200 14.58 -18.01 4.16
C SER A 200 13.25 -18.75 4.43
N SER A 201 12.60 -18.45 5.55
CA SER A 201 11.32 -19.05 5.95
C SER A 201 10.13 -18.78 5.03
N MET A 202 10.17 -17.71 4.22
CA MET A 202 9.07 -17.35 3.31
C MET A 202 9.08 -18.12 1.99
N LEU A 203 10.17 -18.85 1.70
CA LEU A 203 10.34 -19.52 0.41
C LEU A 203 9.55 -20.84 0.33
N GLY A 204 9.12 -21.38 1.48
CA GLY A 204 8.39 -22.65 1.55
C GLY A 204 9.26 -23.87 1.24
N VAL A 205 10.58 -23.69 1.13
CA VAL A 205 11.56 -24.77 0.91
C VAL A 205 12.64 -24.72 1.99
N PRO A 206 13.12 -25.87 2.49
CA PRO A 206 14.22 -25.91 3.45
C PRO A 206 15.54 -25.37 2.87
N ASP A 207 15.76 -25.57 1.57
CA ASP A 207 16.97 -25.13 0.86
C ASP A 207 16.58 -24.43 -0.46
N PRO A 208 16.88 -23.12 -0.62
CA PRO A 208 16.53 -22.36 -1.82
C PRO A 208 17.30 -22.80 -3.07
N ARG A 209 18.39 -23.56 -2.93
CA ARG A 209 19.17 -24.11 -4.07
C ARG A 209 18.37 -25.13 -4.87
N ASN A 210 17.52 -25.89 -4.18
CA ASN A 210 16.69 -26.93 -4.77
C ASN A 210 15.33 -26.38 -5.24
N MET A 211 15.10 -25.08 -5.05
CA MET A 211 13.88 -24.44 -5.53
C MET A 211 13.89 -24.38 -7.05
N THR A 212 12.72 -24.51 -7.66
CA THR A 212 12.51 -24.23 -9.07
C THR A 212 11.54 -23.05 -9.18
N PRO A 213 11.55 -22.29 -10.28
CA PRO A 213 10.56 -21.23 -10.52
C PRO A 213 9.10 -21.71 -10.40
N ALA A 214 8.86 -23.00 -10.69
CA ALA A 214 7.56 -23.62 -10.56
C ALA A 214 7.22 -23.98 -9.10
N SER A 215 8.18 -24.41 -8.27
CA SER A 215 7.94 -24.79 -6.88
C SER A 215 7.94 -23.63 -5.89
N TRP A 216 8.17 -22.39 -6.35
CA TRP A 216 8.17 -21.22 -5.49
C TRP A 216 6.74 -20.74 -5.15
N GLY A 217 6.20 -21.27 -4.05
CA GLY A 217 4.81 -21.03 -3.64
C GLY A 217 4.45 -19.56 -3.43
N LEU A 218 5.38 -18.75 -2.90
CA LEU A 218 5.16 -17.31 -2.72
C LEU A 218 4.92 -16.60 -4.06
N ALA A 219 5.69 -16.92 -5.09
CA ALA A 219 5.49 -16.34 -6.41
C ALA A 219 4.19 -16.80 -7.07
N GLN A 220 3.82 -18.08 -6.92
CA GLN A 220 2.52 -18.56 -7.38
C GLN A 220 1.39 -17.75 -6.72
N ARG A 221 1.47 -17.53 -5.40
CA ARG A 221 0.44 -16.77 -4.69
C ARG A 221 0.35 -15.31 -5.12
N ILE A 222 1.50 -14.65 -5.28
CA ILE A 222 1.55 -13.28 -5.81
C ILE A 222 0.91 -13.23 -7.19
N ARG A 223 1.21 -14.18 -8.09
CA ARG A 223 0.60 -14.25 -9.43
C ARG A 223 -0.91 -14.45 -9.37
N GLU A 224 -1.40 -15.30 -8.46
CA GLU A 224 -2.84 -15.51 -8.26
C GLU A 224 -3.55 -14.22 -7.84
N GLU A 225 -3.00 -13.47 -6.89
CA GLU A 225 -3.59 -12.22 -6.43
C GLU A 225 -3.51 -11.10 -7.47
N LEU A 226 -2.44 -11.08 -8.26
CA LEU A 226 -2.27 -10.14 -9.36
C LEU A 226 -3.00 -10.55 -10.65
N ARG A 227 -3.66 -11.73 -10.68
CA ARG A 227 -4.42 -12.18 -11.86
C ARG A 227 -5.55 -11.21 -12.25
N GLU A 228 -6.10 -10.50 -11.27
CA GLU A 228 -7.14 -9.49 -11.50
C GLU A 228 -6.60 -8.17 -12.08
N VAL A 229 -5.28 -7.97 -12.07
CA VAL A 229 -4.64 -6.78 -12.60
C VAL A 229 -4.50 -6.91 -14.12
N LYS A 230 -5.52 -6.43 -14.86
CA LYS A 230 -5.61 -6.56 -16.31
C LYS A 230 -5.11 -5.34 -17.10
N ASN A 231 -5.15 -4.16 -16.48
CA ASN A 231 -5.00 -2.87 -17.16
C ASN A 231 -3.72 -2.12 -16.78
N VAL A 232 -2.76 -2.80 -16.13
CA VAL A 232 -1.52 -2.19 -15.68
C VAL A 232 -0.61 -1.88 -16.87
N GLN A 233 -0.08 -0.67 -16.90
CA GLN A 233 0.86 -0.17 -17.88
C GLN A 233 2.30 -0.32 -17.39
N GLU A 234 2.49 -0.14 -16.08
CA GLU A 234 3.78 -0.18 -15.40
C GLU A 234 3.66 -1.06 -14.15
N LEU A 235 4.30 -2.23 -14.18
CA LEU A 235 4.43 -3.13 -13.05
C LEU A 235 5.91 -3.36 -12.74
N ASN A 236 6.37 -2.83 -11.61
CA ASN A 236 7.76 -2.95 -11.18
C ASN A 236 7.85 -3.92 -9.99
N LEU A 237 8.90 -4.73 -9.95
CA LEU A 237 9.21 -5.64 -8.84
C LEU A 237 10.52 -5.23 -8.16
N HIS A 238 10.47 -4.98 -6.87
CA HIS A 238 11.62 -4.72 -6.04
C HIS A 238 11.84 -5.87 -5.07
N VAL A 239 12.88 -6.68 -5.32
CA VAL A 239 13.23 -7.84 -4.49
C VAL A 239 14.27 -7.42 -3.46
N LYS A 240 13.86 -7.40 -2.20
CA LYS A 240 14.72 -7.18 -1.04
C LYS A 240 14.89 -8.50 -0.29
N ALA A 241 16.10 -9.01 -0.25
CA ALA A 241 16.39 -10.23 0.52
C ALA A 241 17.04 -9.87 1.86
N ILE A 242 16.49 -10.40 2.95
CA ILE A 242 17.07 -10.27 4.28
C ILE A 242 18.05 -11.43 4.47
N GLY A 243 19.33 -11.09 4.60
CA GLY A 243 20.39 -12.06 4.84
C GLY A 243 20.17 -12.80 6.15
N ASP A 244 20.40 -14.10 6.13
CA ASP A 244 20.37 -14.99 7.29
C ASP A 244 21.56 -15.96 7.11
N PRO A 245 22.34 -16.27 8.17
CA PRO A 245 23.47 -17.18 8.11
C PRO A 245 23.23 -18.50 7.37
N LEU A 246 21.98 -18.95 7.29
CA LEU A 246 21.60 -20.22 6.70
C LEU A 246 21.42 -20.20 5.17
N TRP A 247 21.48 -19.04 4.50
CA TRP A 247 21.26 -18.98 3.06
C TRP A 247 21.95 -17.79 2.36
N ASN A 248 22.09 -17.91 1.03
CA ASN A 248 22.57 -16.82 0.18
C ASN A 248 21.37 -16.09 -0.47
N PRO A 249 21.16 -14.79 -0.18
CA PRO A 249 20.16 -13.93 -0.79
C PRO A 249 20.04 -13.98 -2.32
N LEU A 250 21.16 -14.22 -3.02
CA LEU A 250 21.23 -14.30 -4.49
C LEU A 250 20.26 -15.34 -5.07
N TRP A 251 19.99 -16.42 -4.34
CA TRP A 251 19.05 -17.45 -4.79
C TRP A 251 17.63 -16.90 -4.99
N VAL A 252 17.17 -16.01 -4.11
CA VAL A 252 15.84 -15.42 -4.27
C VAL A 252 15.80 -14.45 -5.44
N TRP A 253 16.87 -13.68 -5.65
CA TRP A 253 16.95 -12.78 -6.80
C TRP A 253 16.94 -13.55 -8.12
N TYR A 254 17.71 -14.62 -8.20
CA TYR A 254 17.72 -15.54 -9.32
C TYR A 254 16.33 -16.14 -9.56
N HIS A 255 15.69 -16.71 -8.55
CA HIS A 255 14.38 -17.32 -8.73
C HIS A 255 13.29 -16.29 -9.05
N ALA A 256 13.42 -15.06 -8.54
CA ALA A 256 12.55 -13.93 -8.90
C ALA A 256 12.68 -13.54 -10.37
N SER A 257 13.91 -13.41 -10.88
CA SER A 257 14.14 -13.10 -12.29
C SER A 257 13.62 -14.22 -13.20
N GLN A 258 13.97 -15.49 -12.91
CA GLN A 258 13.53 -16.62 -13.73
C GLN A 258 12.01 -16.80 -13.74
N THR A 259 11.37 -16.62 -12.58
CA THR A 259 9.91 -16.62 -12.44
C THR A 259 9.26 -15.53 -13.29
N ALA A 260 9.82 -14.33 -13.28
CA ALA A 260 9.30 -13.20 -14.05
C ALA A 260 9.51 -13.38 -15.57
N SER A 261 10.70 -13.84 -15.97
CA SER A 261 11.04 -14.11 -17.38
C SER A 261 10.20 -15.25 -17.97
N SER A 262 10.01 -16.35 -17.22
CA SER A 262 9.20 -17.50 -17.68
C SER A 262 7.73 -17.16 -17.88
N SER A 263 7.21 -16.18 -17.13
CA SER A 263 5.81 -15.74 -17.21
C SER A 263 5.47 -15.07 -18.56
N SER A 264 6.49 -14.59 -19.28
CA SER A 264 6.32 -14.02 -20.63
C SER A 264 6.56 -15.01 -21.76
N SER A 265 7.21 -16.15 -21.50
CA SER A 265 7.73 -17.03 -22.55
C SER A 265 6.81 -18.21 -22.90
N SER A 266 5.65 -18.37 -22.24
CA SER A 266 4.65 -19.31 -22.72
C SER A 266 3.86 -18.69 -23.88
N LEU A 267 4.27 -19.03 -25.10
CA LEU A 267 3.65 -18.75 -26.41
C LEU A 267 4.33 -17.66 -27.25
N SER A 268 5.46 -18.01 -27.88
CA SER A 268 5.59 -17.71 -29.31
C SER A 268 4.63 -18.65 -30.05
N PRO A 269 3.66 -18.16 -30.83
CA PRO A 269 2.81 -19.00 -31.63
C PRO A 269 3.65 -19.54 -32.79
N SER A 270 3.94 -20.84 -32.76
CA SER A 270 4.25 -21.54 -34.00
C SER A 270 3.05 -21.35 -34.93
N THR A 271 3.36 -20.85 -36.10
CA THR A 271 2.46 -20.55 -37.20
C THR A 271 1.61 -21.76 -37.56
N SER A 272 0.41 -21.87 -37.00
CA SER A 272 -0.66 -22.66 -37.59
C SER A 272 -2.02 -22.06 -37.24
N SER A 273 -2.61 -21.52 -38.30
CA SER A 273 -3.98 -21.07 -38.40
C SER A 273 -4.98 -22.12 -37.91
N SER A 274 -5.62 -21.86 -36.77
CA SER A 274 -7.01 -22.26 -36.56
C SER A 274 -7.63 -21.43 -35.44
N SER A 275 -8.66 -20.69 -35.83
CA SER A 275 -9.55 -19.85 -35.06
C SER A 275 -10.11 -20.49 -33.79
N THR A 276 -10.39 -19.63 -32.81
CA THR A 276 -11.25 -19.87 -31.63
C THR A 276 -10.63 -20.66 -30.48
N SER A 277 -9.62 -20.09 -29.83
CA SER A 277 -9.25 -20.43 -28.45
C SER A 277 -9.34 -19.19 -27.57
N THR A 278 -10.16 -19.32 -26.53
CA THR A 278 -10.33 -18.38 -25.42
C THR A 278 -8.97 -17.95 -24.90
N SER A 279 -8.69 -16.65 -24.99
CA SER A 279 -7.48 -16.01 -24.45
C SER A 279 -7.35 -16.32 -22.95
N SER A 280 -6.58 -17.35 -22.61
CA SER A 280 -6.10 -17.58 -21.26
C SER A 280 -5.25 -16.38 -20.91
N SER A 281 -5.85 -15.44 -20.17
CA SER A 281 -5.25 -14.15 -19.86
C SER A 281 -3.91 -14.36 -19.16
N LEU A 282 -2.80 -14.23 -19.91
CA LEU A 282 -1.49 -14.07 -19.32
C LEU A 282 -1.60 -12.91 -18.33
N GLY A 283 -1.13 -13.13 -17.09
CA GLY A 283 -1.16 -12.12 -16.05
C GLY A 283 -0.41 -10.84 -16.44
N PRO A 284 -0.41 -9.82 -15.57
CA PRO A 284 0.27 -8.57 -15.86
C PRO A 284 1.76 -8.81 -16.14
N LYS A 285 2.28 -8.17 -17.19
CA LYS A 285 3.70 -8.24 -17.55
C LYS A 285 4.50 -7.32 -16.63
N LEU A 286 5.60 -7.83 -16.08
CA LEU A 286 6.58 -7.04 -15.34
C LEU A 286 7.43 -6.19 -16.29
N ASN A 287 7.60 -4.92 -15.98
CA ASN A 287 8.43 -3.97 -16.73
C ASN A 287 9.87 -3.98 -16.24
N ARG A 288 10.06 -3.99 -14.92
CA ARG A 288 11.36 -3.85 -14.27
C ARG A 288 11.48 -4.70 -13.01
N ILE A 289 12.68 -5.23 -12.77
CA ILE A 289 13.04 -5.96 -11.55
C ILE A 289 14.32 -5.37 -10.98
N THR A 290 14.27 -4.91 -9.74
CA THR A 290 15.44 -4.39 -9.01
C THR A 290 15.75 -5.27 -7.81
N PHE A 291 17.04 -5.41 -7.48
CA PHE A 291 17.53 -6.26 -6.40
C PHE A 291 18.18 -5.43 -5.30
N SER A 292 18.04 -5.86 -4.04
CA SER A 292 18.61 -5.17 -2.89
C SER A 292 18.75 -6.08 -1.66
N LEU A 293 19.72 -5.76 -0.80
CA LEU A 293 19.90 -6.40 0.51
C LEU A 293 19.44 -5.49 1.64
N ASP A 294 19.37 -6.05 2.84
CA ASP A 294 18.91 -5.29 4.01
C ASP A 294 19.88 -4.20 4.45
N THR A 295 21.17 -4.50 4.41
CA THR A 295 22.24 -3.61 4.88
C THR A 295 22.91 -2.81 3.78
N TRP A 296 22.65 -3.13 2.50
CA TRP A 296 23.22 -2.42 1.36
C TRP A 296 22.37 -2.61 0.12
N SER A 297 22.34 -1.58 -0.74
CA SER A 297 21.97 -1.73 -2.14
C SER A 297 23.30 -1.80 -2.88
N PRO A 298 23.70 -2.98 -3.37
CA PRO A 298 24.80 -3.04 -4.29
C PRO A 298 24.50 -2.08 -5.45
N GLY A 299 25.49 -1.39 -6.01
CA GLY A 299 25.32 -0.62 -7.24
C GLY A 299 25.13 -1.53 -8.47
N GLU A 300 24.30 -2.56 -8.32
CA GLU A 300 24.08 -3.68 -9.23
C GLU A 300 23.19 -3.29 -10.40
N ASN A 301 23.34 -4.07 -11.47
CA ASN A 301 22.46 -3.98 -12.62
C ASN A 301 21.06 -4.46 -12.24
N TYR A 302 20.06 -3.97 -12.98
CA TYR A 302 18.67 -4.35 -12.81
C TYR A 302 18.13 -4.89 -14.13
N LEU A 303 17.04 -5.67 -14.07
CA LEU A 303 16.37 -6.18 -15.27
C LEU A 303 15.27 -5.22 -15.67
N GLU A 304 15.22 -4.84 -16.94
CA GLU A 304 14.13 -4.04 -17.50
C GLU A 304 13.88 -4.46 -18.95
N ARG A 305 12.60 -4.40 -19.35
CA ARG A 305 12.23 -4.69 -20.72
C ARG A 305 12.64 -3.54 -21.63
N ASP A 306 13.27 -3.88 -22.74
CA ASP A 306 13.56 -2.93 -23.81
C ASP A 306 12.29 -2.52 -24.57
N SER A 307 12.44 -1.66 -25.58
CA SER A 307 11.34 -1.23 -26.45
C SER A 307 10.66 -2.39 -27.20
N ASP A 308 11.36 -3.50 -27.39
CA ASP A 308 10.87 -4.71 -28.06
C ASP A 308 10.17 -5.66 -27.06
N GLY A 309 10.15 -5.29 -25.78
CA GLY A 309 9.57 -6.08 -24.70
C GLY A 309 10.43 -7.25 -24.26
N LYS A 310 11.70 -7.33 -24.68
CA LYS A 310 12.66 -8.36 -24.27
C LYS A 310 13.41 -7.92 -23.02
N TRP A 311 13.80 -8.87 -22.18
CA TRP A 311 14.56 -8.57 -20.97
C TRP A 311 16.01 -8.24 -21.30
N ALA A 312 16.49 -7.12 -20.77
CA ALA A 312 17.88 -6.73 -20.79
C ALA A 312 18.33 -6.29 -19.40
N TRP A 313 19.64 -6.36 -19.18
CA TRP A 313 20.33 -5.89 -17.99
C TRP A 313 20.74 -4.44 -18.17
N TRP A 314 20.43 -3.61 -17.20
CA TRP A 314 20.68 -2.18 -17.23
C TRP A 314 21.44 -1.76 -15.99
N CYS A 315 22.42 -0.86 -16.16
CA CYS A 315 23.09 -0.27 -15.02
C CYS A 315 22.22 0.83 -14.40
N MET A 316 22.54 1.26 -13.18
CA MET A 316 21.78 2.29 -12.46
C MET A 316 21.72 3.67 -13.15
N ARG A 317 22.53 3.90 -14.19
CA ARG A 317 22.49 5.10 -15.03
C ARG A 317 21.61 4.95 -16.29
N GLY A 318 20.99 3.78 -16.50
CA GLY A 318 20.12 3.51 -17.64
C GLY A 318 20.85 3.09 -18.92
N HIS A 319 22.09 2.62 -18.83
CA HIS A 319 22.78 2.02 -19.99
C HIS A 319 22.54 0.51 -20.03
N CYS A 320 22.24 -0.03 -21.21
CA CYS A 320 22.16 -1.46 -21.43
C CYS A 320 23.56 -2.09 -21.27
N VAL A 321 23.65 -3.11 -20.41
CA VAL A 321 24.89 -3.83 -20.08
C VAL A 321 24.98 -5.11 -20.91
N ASP A 322 23.91 -5.90 -20.90
CA ASP A 322 23.81 -7.15 -21.65
C ASP A 322 22.34 -7.54 -21.86
N SER A 323 22.08 -8.39 -22.84
CA SER A 323 20.78 -9.06 -22.98
C SER A 323 20.62 -10.19 -21.96
N ASP A 324 19.41 -10.41 -21.41
CA ASP A 324 19.17 -11.50 -20.44
C ASP A 324 19.28 -12.88 -21.11
N GLY A 325 19.04 -12.97 -22.42
CA GLY A 325 18.89 -14.23 -23.15
C GLY A 325 17.48 -14.82 -22.98
N GLU A 326 17.04 -15.63 -23.94
CA GLU A 326 15.68 -16.20 -23.97
C GLU A 326 15.52 -17.40 -23.00
N GLY A 327 15.58 -17.13 -21.70
CA GLY A 327 15.25 -18.07 -20.62
C GLY A 327 16.31 -19.15 -20.33
N GLY A 328 16.28 -19.70 -19.11
CA GLY A 328 17.14 -20.84 -18.75
C GLY A 328 18.57 -20.48 -18.36
N MET A 329 18.81 -19.22 -17.99
CA MET A 329 20.10 -18.77 -17.45
C MET A 329 20.46 -19.54 -16.18
N THR A 330 21.72 -19.93 -16.03
CA THR A 330 22.24 -20.51 -14.79
C THR A 330 22.44 -19.44 -13.72
N VAL A 331 22.50 -19.85 -12.45
CA VAL A 331 22.77 -18.93 -11.33
C VAL A 331 24.11 -18.21 -11.49
N ARG A 332 25.12 -18.89 -12.05
CA ARG A 332 26.44 -18.30 -12.30
C ARG A 332 26.35 -17.17 -13.32
N GLU A 333 25.66 -17.40 -14.43
CA GLU A 333 25.45 -16.38 -15.46
C GLU A 333 24.60 -15.22 -14.93
N PHE A 334 23.60 -15.50 -14.10
CA PHE A 334 22.82 -14.46 -13.43
C PHE A 334 23.71 -13.57 -12.57
N CYS A 335 24.55 -14.14 -11.73
CA CYS A 335 25.50 -13.38 -10.93
C CYS A 335 26.49 -12.61 -11.82
N ALA A 336 27.00 -13.22 -12.89
CA ALA A 336 27.92 -12.56 -13.82
C ALA A 336 27.29 -11.30 -14.43
N ARG A 337 26.02 -11.36 -14.87
CA ARG A 337 25.30 -10.20 -15.43
C ARG A 337 24.90 -9.17 -14.39
N LEU A 338 24.46 -9.61 -13.21
CA LEU A 338 24.12 -8.75 -12.09
C LEU A 338 25.29 -7.82 -11.70
N TYR A 339 26.51 -8.35 -11.76
CA TYR A 339 27.75 -7.64 -11.43
C TYR A 339 28.57 -7.18 -12.65
N ALA A 340 28.07 -7.35 -13.87
CA ALA A 340 28.80 -6.97 -15.06
C ALA A 340 29.07 -5.46 -15.08
N ASP A 341 30.31 -5.07 -15.35
CA ASP A 341 30.67 -3.67 -15.50
C ASP A 341 29.99 -3.07 -16.73
N CYS A 342 29.40 -1.89 -16.54
CA CYS A 342 28.82 -1.14 -17.64
C CYS A 342 29.93 -0.48 -18.46
N LYS A 343 30.17 -0.97 -19.67
CA LYS A 343 31.19 -0.45 -20.62
C LYS A 343 31.06 1.05 -20.89
N THR A 344 29.83 1.59 -20.90
CA THR A 344 29.60 3.03 -21.08
C THR A 344 30.03 3.86 -19.85
N CYS A 345 29.85 3.31 -18.64
CA CYS A 345 30.23 3.99 -17.40
C CYS A 345 31.71 3.82 -17.06
N ARG A 346 32.31 2.70 -17.47
CA ARG A 346 33.70 2.30 -17.24
C ARG A 346 34.27 1.73 -18.55
N PRO A 347 34.69 2.59 -19.49
CA PRO A 347 35.23 2.13 -20.77
C PRO A 347 36.59 1.44 -20.64
N GLU A 348 37.37 1.76 -19.60
CA GLU A 348 38.77 1.33 -19.44
C GLU A 348 38.95 -0.14 -19.03
N SER A 349 37.92 -0.82 -18.53
CA SER A 349 38.02 -2.21 -18.04
C SER A 349 37.88 -3.28 -19.13
N GLY A 350 37.85 -2.89 -20.42
CA GLY A 350 37.54 -3.79 -21.54
C GLY A 350 38.69 -4.11 -22.50
N GLU A 351 39.89 -3.54 -22.31
CA GLU A 351 40.97 -3.60 -23.32
C GLU A 351 42.13 -4.57 -22.97
N GLU A 352 42.18 -5.18 -21.78
CA GLU A 352 43.32 -6.02 -21.39
C GLU A 352 43.25 -7.49 -21.85
N ASP A 353 42.11 -7.99 -22.34
CA ASP A 353 41.93 -9.44 -22.63
C ASP A 353 42.18 -9.86 -24.10
N GLN A 354 42.69 -8.99 -24.98
CA GLN A 354 42.98 -9.34 -26.40
C GLN A 354 44.46 -9.30 -26.81
N ALA A 355 45.38 -9.11 -25.87
CA ALA A 355 46.82 -9.07 -26.17
C ALA A 355 47.57 -10.32 -25.64
N GLN A 356 47.12 -11.53 -25.99
CA GLN A 356 47.94 -12.75 -25.94
C GLN A 356 47.26 -13.90 -26.69
N VAL A 357 47.48 -13.94 -28.01
CA VAL A 357 47.43 -15.18 -28.82
C VAL A 357 48.74 -15.26 -29.59
#